data_AF-X1PPF5-F1
#
_entry.id   AF-X1PPF5-F1
#
_cell.length_a   1.000
_cell.length_b   1.000
_cell.length_c   1.000
_cell.angle_alpha   90.00
_cell.angle_beta   90.00
_cell.angle_gamma   90.00
#
_symmetry.space_group_name_H-M   'P 1'
#
loop_
_entity.id
_entity.type
_entity.pdbx_description
1 polymer ?
#
loop_
_entity_poly.entity_id
_entity_poly.type
_entity_poly.pdbx_seq_one_letter_code
_entity_poly.pdbx_strand_id
1 'polypeptide(L)'
;MVSSKVILDLFGATGAWSEHYRKNGYDVRIITLPGYDVRLYASFGDVYGVLAAPPCTDLAGSGARWWEEKGFERLFDALARVDAAMRIILMSNPHFWCLENPVGRLVHYLGKPKMYFNPCDYGDPWTKKTCLWGNFNIPKKNPVVPIQGSKMHLMPPSKERAALRSITPPGFAKAFYEANP
;
A
#
# COMPACT_ATOMS: atom_id res chain seq x y z
N MET A 1 21.28 18.54 15.55
CA MET A 1 20.91 17.75 14.35
C MET A 1 19.44 17.93 14.13
N VAL A 2 19.00 18.29 12.92
CA VAL A 2 17.57 18.20 12.59
C VAL A 2 17.23 16.72 12.59
N SER A 3 16.36 16.28 13.49
CA SER A 3 15.91 14.88 13.53
C SER A 3 15.31 14.53 12.16
N SER A 4 15.81 13.49 11.50
CA SER A 4 15.24 13.05 10.21
C SER A 4 13.82 12.56 10.44
N LYS A 5 12.88 13.01 9.59
CA LYS A 5 11.49 12.54 9.61
C LYS A 5 11.46 11.05 9.29
N VAL A 6 10.82 10.24 10.15
CA VAL A 6 10.73 8.79 9.98
C VAL A 6 9.51 8.42 9.15
N ILE A 7 9.69 7.60 8.11
CA ILE A 7 8.62 6.98 7.33
C ILE A 7 8.62 5.47 7.59
N LEU A 8 7.50 4.93 8.04
CA LEU A 8 7.28 3.49 8.08
C LEU A 8 6.62 3.04 6.78
N ASP A 9 7.25 2.10 6.08
CA ASP A 9 6.70 1.44 4.89
C ASP A 9 6.31 0.00 5.25
N LEU A 10 5.07 -0.15 5.73
CA LEU A 10 4.50 -1.41 6.21
C LEU A 10 4.09 -2.28 5.03
N PHE A 11 4.60 -3.50 5.01
CA PHE A 11 4.45 -4.44 3.89
C PHE A 11 5.04 -3.94 2.56
N GLY A 12 5.97 -2.98 2.62
CA GLY A 12 6.48 -2.25 1.46
C GLY A 12 7.26 -3.07 0.43
N ALA A 13 7.58 -4.35 0.72
CA ALA A 13 8.36 -5.25 -0.13
C ALA A 13 9.64 -4.61 -0.69
N THR A 14 9.60 -4.10 -1.92
CA THR A 14 10.74 -3.43 -2.57
C THR A 14 11.00 -2.00 -2.08
N GLY A 15 10.09 -1.41 -1.30
CA GLY A 15 10.15 -0.03 -0.87
C GLY A 15 9.80 0.98 -1.98
N ALA A 16 9.13 0.52 -3.05
CA ALA A 16 8.82 1.37 -4.20
C ALA A 16 7.95 2.59 -3.86
N TRP A 17 7.03 2.44 -2.89
CA TRP A 17 6.18 3.56 -2.46
C TRP A 17 7.00 4.62 -1.69
N SER A 18 7.87 4.18 -0.79
CA SER A 18 8.67 5.05 0.06
C SER A 18 9.95 5.59 -0.59
N GLU A 19 10.26 5.17 -1.82
CA GLU A 19 11.53 5.47 -2.50
C GLU A 19 11.82 6.98 -2.63
N HIS A 20 10.78 7.78 -2.92
CA HIS A 20 10.96 9.23 -3.03
C HIS A 20 11.24 9.89 -1.67
N TYR A 21 10.71 9.38 -0.56
CA TYR A 21 11.07 9.85 0.78
C TYR A 21 12.54 9.55 1.08
N ARG A 22 12.98 8.32 0.82
CA ARG A 22 14.39 7.91 1.04
C ARG A 22 15.36 8.81 0.29
N LYS A 23 15.08 9.06 -1.00
CA LYS A 23 15.90 9.94 -1.86
C LYS A 23 15.96 11.39 -1.38
N ASN A 24 14.99 11.83 -0.58
CA ASN A 24 14.90 13.20 -0.07
C ASN A 24 15.22 13.29 1.44
N GLY A 25 16.00 12.33 1.98
CA GLY A 25 16.61 12.44 3.30
C GLY A 25 15.74 11.98 4.48
N TYR A 26 14.62 11.31 4.23
CA TYR A 26 13.79 10.72 5.28
C TYR A 26 14.43 9.42 5.77
N ASP A 27 14.27 9.13 7.07
CA ASP A 27 14.59 7.80 7.62
C ASP A 27 13.46 6.84 7.24
N VAL A 28 13.65 6.08 6.16
CA VAL A 28 12.66 5.12 5.67
C VAL A 28 12.94 3.73 6.22
N ARG A 29 11.99 3.21 6.99
CA ARG A 29 12.03 1.85 7.57
C ARG A 29 11.01 0.96 6.86
N ILE A 30 11.50 0.02 6.05
CA ILE A 30 10.65 -0.98 5.40
C ILE A 30 10.38 -2.11 6.39
N ILE A 31 9.14 -2.21 6.83
CA ILE A 31 8.70 -3.24 7.79
C ILE A 31 7.96 -4.32 7.02
N THR A 32 8.70 -5.35 6.60
CA THR A 32 8.16 -6.44 5.79
C THR A 32 8.92 -7.75 6.02
N LEU A 33 8.24 -8.87 5.82
CA LEU A 33 8.87 -10.19 5.83
C LEU A 33 9.91 -10.30 4.69
N PRO A 34 10.97 -11.11 4.87
CA PRO A 34 11.26 -11.92 6.05
C PRO A 34 11.91 -11.15 7.22
N GLY A 35 12.29 -9.89 7.03
CA GLY A 35 13.03 -9.12 8.03
C GLY A 35 12.21 -8.74 9.26
N TYR A 36 11.00 -8.22 9.05
CA TYR A 36 10.10 -7.81 10.13
C TYR A 36 8.67 -8.26 9.87
N ASP A 37 8.05 -8.89 10.87
CA ASP A 37 6.61 -9.10 10.88
C ASP A 37 5.91 -7.86 11.43
N VAL A 38 5.12 -7.17 10.59
CA VAL A 38 4.32 -6.00 10.98
C VAL A 38 3.44 -6.29 12.21
N ARG A 39 2.96 -7.52 12.36
CA ARG A 39 2.13 -7.93 13.51
C ARG A 39 2.88 -7.80 14.83
N LEU A 40 4.20 -8.03 14.81
CA LEU A 40 5.07 -8.01 15.98
C LEU A 40 5.83 -6.68 16.14
N TYR A 41 5.67 -5.74 15.22
CA TYR A 41 6.37 -4.46 15.29
C TYR A 41 5.75 -3.55 16.37
N ALA A 42 6.55 -3.19 17.38
CA ALA A 42 6.07 -2.55 18.61
C ALA A 42 6.82 -1.26 19.01
N SER A 43 8.00 -0.99 18.45
CA SER A 43 8.78 0.22 18.76
C SER A 43 8.96 1.05 17.49
N PHE A 44 8.15 2.09 17.37
CA PHE A 44 8.07 2.92 16.16
C PHE A 44 8.79 4.27 16.31
N GLY A 45 8.90 4.80 17.54
CA GLY A 45 9.49 6.12 17.80
C GLY A 45 8.58 7.27 17.33
N ASP A 46 9.18 8.43 17.07
CA ASP A 46 8.48 9.59 16.48
C ASP A 46 8.33 9.38 14.97
N VAL A 47 7.15 8.90 14.55
CA VAL A 47 6.85 8.56 13.16
C VAL A 47 6.20 9.75 12.47
N TYR A 48 6.84 10.25 11.42
CA TYR A 48 6.29 11.35 10.63
C TYR A 48 5.17 10.86 9.69
N GLY A 49 5.37 9.73 9.02
CA GLY A 49 4.43 9.21 8.03
C GLY A 49 4.38 7.68 7.99
N VAL A 50 3.21 7.13 7.67
CA VAL A 50 3.02 5.68 7.47
C VAL A 50 2.43 5.40 6.09
N LEU A 51 3.11 4.53 5.34
CA LEU A 51 2.63 3.92 4.12
C LEU A 51 2.35 2.45 4.42
N ALA A 52 1.14 1.95 4.13
CA ALA A 52 0.77 0.57 4.41
C ALA A 52 0.15 -0.11 3.19
N ALA A 53 0.79 -1.17 2.69
CA ALA A 53 0.33 -1.93 1.52
C ALA A 53 0.08 -3.41 1.88
N PRO A 54 -0.87 -3.72 2.80
CA PRO A 54 -1.08 -5.08 3.28
C PRO A 54 -1.38 -6.07 2.13
N PRO A 55 -0.95 -7.34 2.26
CA PRO A 55 -1.17 -8.35 1.23
C PRO A 55 -2.63 -8.43 0.76
N CYS A 56 -2.85 -8.30 -0.55
CA CYS A 56 -4.19 -8.21 -1.12
C CYS A 56 -4.78 -9.54 -1.58
N THR A 57 -4.03 -10.65 -1.54
CA THR A 57 -4.44 -11.95 -2.11
C THR A 57 -5.81 -12.41 -1.62
N ASP A 58 -6.11 -12.15 -0.35
CA ASP A 58 -7.34 -12.57 0.31
C ASP A 58 -8.27 -11.38 0.59
N LEU A 59 -8.03 -10.22 -0.02
CA LEU A 59 -8.86 -9.02 0.14
C LEU A 59 -9.36 -8.46 -1.20
N ALA A 60 -8.58 -8.58 -2.27
CA ALA A 60 -8.90 -8.05 -3.60
C ALA A 60 -10.04 -8.82 -4.28
N GLY A 61 -10.96 -8.08 -4.88
CA GLY A 61 -12.12 -8.61 -5.61
C GLY A 61 -11.76 -9.40 -6.87
N SER A 62 -10.56 -9.20 -7.43
CA SER A 62 -10.06 -10.01 -8.54
C SER A 62 -9.93 -11.51 -8.19
N GLY A 63 -9.86 -11.84 -6.90
CA GLY A 63 -9.84 -13.20 -6.38
C GLY A 63 -11.17 -13.70 -5.83
N ALA A 64 -12.29 -12.98 -6.05
CA ALA A 64 -13.55 -13.27 -5.40
C ALA A 64 -14.09 -14.69 -5.65
N ARG A 65 -13.88 -15.25 -6.86
CA ARG A 65 -14.30 -16.62 -7.19
C ARG A 65 -13.67 -17.71 -6.28
N TRP A 66 -12.57 -17.40 -5.58
CA TRP A 66 -11.84 -18.35 -4.71
C TRP A 66 -12.11 -18.12 -3.23
N TRP A 67 -12.91 -17.11 -2.87
CA TRP A 67 -13.06 -16.75 -1.46
C TRP A 67 -13.69 -17.86 -0.62
N GLU A 68 -14.62 -18.63 -1.19
CA GLU A 68 -15.22 -19.78 -0.53
C GLU A 68 -14.19 -20.88 -0.27
N GLU A 69 -13.46 -21.32 -1.31
CA GLU A 69 -12.39 -22.32 -1.21
C GLU A 69 -11.30 -21.91 -0.20
N LYS A 70 -10.96 -20.63 -0.17
CA LYS A 70 -9.93 -20.08 0.74
C LYS A 70 -10.35 -20.07 2.21
N GLY A 71 -11.64 -20.10 2.49
CA GLY A 71 -12.19 -20.11 3.85
C GLY A 71 -11.91 -18.85 4.69
N PHE A 72 -12.42 -18.88 5.92
CA PHE A 72 -12.33 -17.77 6.87
C PHE A 72 -10.94 -17.60 7.48
N GLU A 73 -10.16 -18.67 7.63
CA GLU A 73 -8.83 -18.60 8.23
C GLU A 73 -7.90 -17.64 7.46
N ARG A 74 -7.91 -17.74 6.12
CA ARG A 74 -7.14 -16.84 5.25
C ARG A 74 -7.63 -15.41 5.30
N LEU A 75 -8.94 -15.21 5.45
CA LEU A 75 -9.52 -13.89 5.63
C LEU A 75 -9.10 -13.28 6.97
N PHE A 76 -9.18 -14.04 8.06
CA PHE A 76 -8.77 -13.58 9.40
C PHE A 76 -7.29 -13.27 9.45
N ASP A 77 -6.43 -14.09 8.86
CA ASP A 77 -5.00 -13.82 8.77
C ASP A 77 -4.71 -12.55 7.94
N ALA A 78 -5.46 -12.29 6.87
CA ALA A 78 -5.34 -11.04 6.10
C ALA A 78 -5.82 -9.82 6.91
N LEU A 79 -6.95 -9.94 7.62
CA LEU A 79 -7.48 -8.89 8.49
C LEU A 79 -6.56 -8.61 9.68
N ALA A 80 -5.92 -9.63 10.26
CA ALA A 80 -4.94 -9.45 11.34
C ALA A 80 -3.72 -8.62 10.90
N ARG A 81 -3.32 -8.70 9.62
CA ARG A 81 -2.26 -7.85 9.06
C ARG A 81 -2.72 -6.40 8.87
N VAL A 82 -3.97 -6.20 8.42
CA VAL A 82 -4.57 -4.87 8.33
C VAL A 82 -4.68 -4.26 9.74
N ASP A 83 -5.19 -5.02 10.69
CA ASP A 83 -5.32 -4.62 12.09
C ASP A 83 -3.96 -4.22 12.69
N ALA A 84 -2.92 -5.01 12.45
CA ALA A 84 -1.57 -4.66 12.89
C ALA A 84 -1.07 -3.33 12.32
N ALA A 85 -1.32 -3.05 11.03
CA ALA A 85 -0.98 -1.75 10.45
C ALA A 85 -1.79 -0.62 11.08
N MET A 86 -3.10 -0.81 11.29
CA MET A 86 -3.95 0.17 11.95
C MET A 86 -3.50 0.43 13.40
N ARG A 87 -3.12 -0.60 14.15
CA ARG A 87 -2.52 -0.48 15.48
C ARG A 87 -1.27 0.40 15.44
N ILE A 88 -0.34 0.15 14.52
CA ILE A 88 0.88 0.96 14.39
C ILE A 88 0.52 2.42 14.07
N ILE A 89 -0.37 2.66 13.11
CA ILE A 89 -0.82 4.00 12.73
C ILE A 89 -1.42 4.75 13.93
N LEU A 90 -2.31 4.10 14.69
CA LEU A 90 -2.98 4.72 15.83
C LEU A 90 -2.01 5.01 16.97
N MET A 91 -1.10 4.07 17.26
CA MET A 91 -0.14 4.20 18.35
C MET A 91 1.00 5.16 18.03
N SER A 92 1.40 5.27 16.77
CA SER A 92 2.46 6.19 16.34
C SER A 92 1.95 7.59 16.03
N ASN A 93 0.63 7.77 15.89
CA ASN A 93 -0.05 9.04 15.61
C ASN A 93 0.68 9.94 14.59
N PRO A 94 0.93 9.45 13.36
CA PRO A 94 1.79 10.15 12.41
C PRO A 94 1.12 11.40 11.83
N HIS A 95 1.92 12.31 11.28
CA HIS A 95 1.42 13.49 10.59
C HIS A 95 0.53 13.13 9.39
N PHE A 96 0.90 12.07 8.67
CA PHE A 96 0.06 11.47 7.63
C PHE A 96 0.14 9.94 7.66
N TRP A 97 -0.92 9.30 7.16
CA TRP A 97 -0.88 7.87 6.88
C TRP A 97 -1.76 7.51 5.70
N CYS A 98 -1.38 6.43 5.01
CA CYS A 98 -2.15 5.89 3.89
C CYS A 98 -2.07 4.36 3.86
N LEU A 99 -3.24 3.72 3.83
CA LEU A 99 -3.39 2.29 3.59
C LEU A 99 -3.89 2.07 2.15
N GLU A 100 -3.15 1.29 1.37
CA GLU A 100 -3.48 0.90 0.00
C GLU A 100 -3.99 -0.54 -0.07
N ASN A 101 -5.08 -0.74 -0.80
CA ASN A 101 -5.44 -2.07 -1.27
C ASN A 101 -6.24 -2.00 -2.58
N PRO A 102 -6.10 -2.96 -3.49
CA PRO A 102 -7.00 -3.08 -4.64
C PRO A 102 -8.48 -3.12 -4.23
N VAL A 103 -9.37 -2.74 -5.14
CA VAL A 103 -10.82 -2.88 -4.91
C VAL A 103 -11.18 -4.31 -4.51
N GLY A 104 -12.02 -4.45 -3.48
CA GLY A 104 -12.34 -5.74 -2.87
C GLY A 104 -13.10 -5.60 -1.56
N ARG A 105 -13.01 -6.60 -0.68
CA ARG A 105 -13.81 -6.69 0.55
C ARG A 105 -13.36 -5.79 1.70
N LEU A 106 -12.21 -5.12 1.58
CA LEU A 106 -11.67 -4.29 2.67
C LEU A 106 -12.59 -3.09 3.02
N VAL A 107 -13.39 -2.61 2.06
CA VAL A 107 -14.39 -1.55 2.26
C VAL A 107 -15.47 -1.92 3.29
N HIS A 108 -15.72 -3.21 3.51
CA HIS A 108 -16.69 -3.69 4.50
C HIS A 108 -16.15 -3.59 5.94
N TYR A 109 -14.82 -3.47 6.11
CA TYR A 109 -14.16 -3.42 7.42
C TYR A 109 -13.65 -2.01 7.76
N LEU A 110 -13.08 -1.30 6.78
CA LEU A 110 -12.52 0.05 6.98
C LEU A 110 -13.47 1.17 6.55
N GLY A 111 -14.64 0.82 5.98
CA GLY A 111 -15.57 1.78 5.42
C GLY A 111 -15.12 2.37 4.08
N LYS A 112 -15.71 3.51 3.72
CA LYS A 112 -15.50 4.15 2.41
C LYS A 112 -14.04 4.63 2.26
N PRO A 113 -13.34 4.26 1.17
CA PRO A 113 -12.02 4.81 0.86
C PRO A 113 -12.06 6.33 0.70
N LYS A 114 -10.98 7.01 1.10
CA LYS A 114 -10.79 8.45 0.88
C LYS A 114 -10.67 8.76 -0.61
N MET A 115 -10.00 7.90 -1.37
CA MET A 115 -9.93 8.01 -2.82
C MET A 115 -9.72 6.66 -3.50
N TYR A 116 -9.97 6.65 -4.79
CA TYR A 116 -9.60 5.56 -5.70
C TYR A 116 -8.62 6.11 -6.73
N PHE A 117 -7.75 5.24 -7.24
CA PHE A 117 -6.93 5.58 -8.40
C PHE A 117 -6.68 4.39 -9.32
N ASN A 118 -6.26 4.70 -10.53
CA ASN A 118 -5.53 3.80 -11.41
C ASN A 118 -4.10 4.32 -11.61
N PRO A 119 -3.14 3.44 -11.89
CA PRO A 119 -1.78 3.84 -12.25
C PRO A 119 -1.75 4.90 -13.37
N CYS A 120 -2.63 4.76 -14.37
CA CYS A 120 -2.75 5.72 -15.46
C CYS A 120 -3.23 7.12 -15.05
N ASP A 121 -3.78 7.31 -13.84
CA ASP A 121 -4.06 8.65 -13.30
C ASP A 121 -2.77 9.42 -12.97
N TYR A 122 -1.62 8.74 -12.85
CA TYR A 122 -0.36 9.29 -12.35
C TYR A 122 0.85 9.01 -13.25
N GLY A 123 0.62 8.68 -14.53
CA GLY A 123 1.68 8.56 -15.54
C GLY A 123 2.08 7.14 -15.90
N ASP A 124 1.49 6.13 -15.26
CA ASP A 124 1.78 4.71 -15.51
C ASP A 124 0.73 4.10 -16.46
N PRO A 125 1.06 3.69 -17.71
CA PRO A 125 0.08 3.44 -18.77
C PRO A 125 -0.70 2.12 -18.67
N TRP A 126 -1.10 1.70 -17.47
CA TRP A 126 -1.95 0.54 -17.20
C TRP A 126 -3.03 0.85 -16.16
N THR A 127 -4.03 -0.02 -16.06
CA THR A 127 -5.09 0.06 -15.05
C THR A 127 -4.89 -0.97 -13.96
N LYS A 128 -5.26 -0.56 -12.74
CA LYS A 128 -5.33 -1.38 -11.53
C LYS A 128 -6.11 -0.55 -10.53
N LYS A 129 -7.44 -0.69 -10.51
CA LYS A 129 -8.28 0.13 -9.66
C LYS A 129 -7.99 -0.19 -8.19
N THR A 130 -7.50 0.80 -7.48
CA THR A 130 -7.01 0.68 -6.11
C THR A 130 -7.74 1.68 -5.21
N CYS A 131 -7.95 1.28 -3.95
CA CYS A 131 -8.52 2.07 -2.87
C CYS A 131 -7.41 2.60 -1.94
N LEU A 132 -7.58 3.82 -1.45
CA LEU A 132 -6.75 4.41 -0.41
C LEU A 132 -7.61 4.88 0.78
N TRP A 133 -7.19 4.50 1.98
CA TRP A 133 -7.74 4.99 3.26
C TRP A 133 -6.66 5.76 4.00
N GLY A 134 -7.04 6.81 4.72
CA GLY A 134 -6.11 7.47 5.64
C GLY A 134 -6.24 8.98 5.76
N ASN A 135 -5.31 9.57 6.50
CA ASN A 135 -5.14 11.00 6.62
C ASN A 135 -3.92 11.44 5.80
N PHE A 136 -4.15 11.84 4.56
CA PHE A 136 -3.11 12.32 3.64
C PHE A 136 -3.69 13.37 2.67
N ASN A 137 -2.82 14.17 2.07
CA ASN A 137 -3.17 15.11 1.00
C ASN A 137 -3.32 14.37 -0.33
N ILE A 138 -4.40 14.65 -1.06
CA ILE A 138 -4.70 13.99 -2.33
C ILE A 138 -3.64 14.39 -3.38
N PRO A 139 -2.92 13.43 -3.99
CA PRO A 139 -1.87 13.76 -4.95
C PRO A 139 -2.45 14.28 -6.27
N LYS A 140 -1.76 15.25 -6.86
CA LYS A 140 -2.10 15.83 -8.16
C LYS A 140 -1.96 14.77 -9.27
N LYS A 141 -2.98 14.63 -10.10
CA LYS A 141 -2.98 13.68 -11.23
C LYS A 141 -2.07 14.15 -12.37
N ASN A 142 -1.51 13.17 -13.07
CA ASN A 142 -0.79 13.33 -14.34
C ASN A 142 -1.24 12.21 -15.31
N PRO A 143 -2.45 12.32 -15.88
CA PRO A 143 -3.09 11.20 -16.54
C PRO A 143 -2.44 10.86 -17.88
N VAL A 144 -2.35 9.55 -18.18
CA VAL A 144 -1.89 9.01 -19.46
C VAL A 144 -2.90 7.99 -20.00
N VAL A 145 -2.90 7.75 -21.30
CA VAL A 145 -3.74 6.73 -21.92
C VAL A 145 -3.26 5.33 -21.47
N PRO A 146 -4.15 4.44 -20.97
CA PRO A 146 -3.77 3.12 -20.47
C PRO A 146 -3.52 2.11 -21.60
N ILE A 147 -2.52 2.36 -22.45
CA ILE A 147 -2.19 1.51 -23.61
C ILE A 147 -1.81 0.07 -23.25
N GLN A 148 -1.41 -0.18 -22.00
CA GLN A 148 -1.11 -1.54 -21.49
C GLN A 148 -2.33 -2.20 -20.82
N GLY A 149 -3.48 -1.52 -20.78
CA GLY A 149 -4.74 -2.03 -20.24
C GLY A 149 -4.61 -2.64 -18.84
N SER A 150 -5.29 -3.77 -18.62
CA SER A 150 -5.24 -4.53 -17.36
C SER A 150 -3.96 -5.36 -17.23
N LYS A 151 -2.78 -4.76 -17.47
CA LYS A 151 -1.44 -5.40 -17.46
C LYS A 151 -1.26 -6.42 -16.34
N MET A 152 -1.68 -6.07 -15.13
CA MET A 152 -1.54 -6.96 -13.98
C MET A 152 -2.32 -8.26 -14.19
N HIS A 153 -3.58 -8.20 -14.65
CA HIS A 153 -4.42 -9.37 -14.91
C HIS A 153 -3.84 -10.29 -15.98
N LEU A 154 -3.21 -9.72 -17.00
CA LEU A 154 -2.61 -10.45 -18.13
C LEU A 154 -1.25 -11.09 -17.79
N MET A 155 -0.65 -10.78 -16.63
CA MET A 155 0.62 -11.37 -16.21
C MET A 155 0.46 -12.89 -16.01
N PRO A 156 1.31 -13.73 -16.63
CA PRO A 156 1.23 -15.19 -16.53
C PRO A 156 1.52 -15.67 -15.10
N PRO A 157 1.08 -16.88 -14.72
CA PRO A 157 1.40 -17.51 -13.44
C PRO A 157 2.92 -17.66 -13.28
N SER A 158 3.47 -17.19 -12.16
CA SER A 158 4.83 -17.47 -11.72
C SER A 158 4.91 -17.37 -10.20
N LYS A 159 6.02 -17.84 -9.60
CA LYS A 159 6.24 -17.73 -8.15
C LYS A 159 6.33 -16.26 -7.70
N GLU A 160 6.82 -15.39 -8.59
CA GLU A 160 7.07 -13.97 -8.35
C GLU A 160 5.87 -13.09 -8.70
N ARG A 161 4.85 -13.65 -9.39
CA ARG A 161 3.70 -12.91 -9.92
C ARG A 161 3.01 -12.05 -8.87
N ALA A 162 2.84 -12.56 -7.65
CA ALA A 162 2.20 -11.81 -6.58
C ALA A 162 3.02 -10.57 -6.20
N ALA A 163 4.34 -10.73 -6.05
CA ALA A 163 5.25 -9.64 -5.72
C ALA A 163 5.33 -8.60 -6.84
N LEU A 164 5.45 -9.03 -8.11
CA LEU A 164 5.49 -8.12 -9.26
C LEU A 164 4.22 -7.28 -9.39
N ARG A 165 3.06 -7.87 -9.05
CA ARG A 165 1.76 -7.19 -9.09
C ARG A 165 1.52 -6.28 -7.89
N SER A 166 2.28 -6.42 -6.82
CA SER A 166 2.15 -5.59 -5.61
C SER A 166 3.09 -4.38 -5.61
N ILE A 167 4.06 -4.29 -6.53
CA ILE A 167 4.92 -3.11 -6.66
C ILE A 167 4.05 -1.87 -6.91
N THR A 168 4.25 -0.85 -6.06
CA THR A 168 3.58 0.44 -6.19
C THR A 168 3.96 1.11 -7.51
N PRO A 169 3.00 1.63 -8.29
CA PRO A 169 3.31 2.34 -9.54
C PRO A 169 4.22 3.55 -9.28
N PRO A 170 5.32 3.71 -10.02
CA PRO A 170 6.31 4.75 -9.74
C PRO A 170 5.75 6.17 -9.92
N GLY A 171 4.86 6.38 -10.88
CA GLY A 171 4.18 7.67 -11.07
C GLY A 171 3.31 8.04 -9.88
N PHE A 172 2.56 7.07 -9.35
CA PHE A 172 1.78 7.27 -8.12
C PHE A 172 2.68 7.51 -6.90
N ALA A 173 3.75 6.74 -6.72
CA ALA A 173 4.68 6.91 -5.59
C ALA A 173 5.29 8.32 -5.55
N LYS A 174 5.73 8.84 -6.71
CA LYS A 174 6.22 10.22 -6.86
C LYS A 174 5.16 11.24 -6.49
N ALA A 175 3.97 11.14 -7.09
CA ALA A 175 2.89 12.09 -6.85
C ALA A 175 2.43 12.09 -5.39
N PHE A 176 2.38 10.92 -4.75
CA PHE A 176 2.03 10.78 -3.34
C PHE A 176 3.03 11.50 -2.43
N TYR A 177 4.33 11.29 -2.66
CA TYR A 177 5.40 12.01 -1.94
C TYR A 177 5.29 13.53 -2.10
N GLU A 178 5.12 14.02 -3.32
CA GLU A 178 5.02 15.47 -3.61
C GLU A 178 3.86 16.14 -2.88
N ALA A 179 2.76 15.42 -2.66
CA ALA A 179 1.62 15.92 -1.90
C ALA A 179 1.78 15.77 -0.38
N ASN A 180 2.64 14.87 0.08
CA ASN A 180 2.79 14.51 1.49
C ASN A 180 4.27 14.54 1.90
N PRO A 181 4.99 15.66 1.79
CA PRO A 181 6.40 15.76 2.16
C PRO A 181 6.56 15.58 3.67
#